data_AF-A0A9P7HYQ1-F1
#
_entry.id   AF-A0A9P7HYQ1-F1
#
_cell.length_a   1.000
_cell.length_b   1.000
_cell.length_c   1.000
_cell.angle_alpha   90.00
_cell.angle_beta   90.00
_cell.angle_gamma   90.00
#
_symmetry.space_group_name_H-M   'P 1'
#
loop_
_entity.id
_entity.type
_entity.pdbx_description
1 polymer ?
#
loop_
_entity_poly.entity_id
_entity_poly.type
_entity_poly.pdbx_seq_one_letter_code
_entity_poly.pdbx_strand_id
1 'polypeptide(L)'
;MAAVSFLERFNLDTILARLYGRAWSWEKAVWAREKWQEISGGKPFLIKGIQRVDDAEKAADLGFEGIVVSNHAGRQVDGAIGSLDALEQISDKVGDRIVVTFDSGVRGAADIVKALALGAKFVFVGRLWIWGLSIMGEHGVRHVLKGLLADLDILMNVAGLNKVEDINKSLIQSQPISYKSRL
;
A
#
# COMPACT_ATOMS: atom_id res chain seq x y z
N MET A 1 -6.07 41.31 -7.00
CA MET A 1 -5.15 40.34 -7.64
C MET A 1 -3.89 40.29 -6.80
N ALA A 2 -3.89 39.49 -5.74
CA ALA A 2 -2.82 39.44 -4.73
C ALA A 2 -2.60 37.98 -4.35
N ALA A 3 -1.85 37.26 -5.18
CA ALA A 3 -1.53 35.85 -4.95
C ALA A 3 -0.24 35.44 -5.69
N VAL A 4 0.85 36.21 -5.55
CA VAL A 4 2.17 35.76 -6.07
C VAL A 4 3.35 36.11 -5.13
N SER A 5 3.19 36.88 -4.05
CA SER A 5 4.36 37.35 -3.27
C SER A 5 4.68 36.59 -1.97
N PHE A 6 4.02 35.46 -1.66
CA PHE A 6 4.26 34.75 -0.39
C PHE A 6 5.39 33.72 -0.46
N LEU A 7 5.81 33.30 -1.66
CA LEU A 7 6.73 32.18 -1.84
C LEU A 7 8.23 32.58 -1.78
N GLU A 8 8.56 33.86 -1.91
CA GLU A 8 9.97 34.29 -2.02
C GLU A 8 10.70 34.48 -0.67
N ARG A 9 9.97 34.45 0.47
CA ARG A 9 10.56 34.76 1.80
C ARG A 9 10.96 33.55 2.64
N PHE A 10 10.73 32.33 2.16
CA PHE A 10 11.12 31.13 2.86
C PHE A 10 12.13 30.37 2.00
N ASN A 11 13.28 30.02 2.60
CA ASN A 11 14.13 28.97 2.05
C ASN A 11 13.40 27.63 2.22
N LEU A 12 12.37 27.44 1.38
CA LEU A 12 11.39 26.36 1.42
C LEU A 12 12.06 24.99 1.34
N ASP A 13 13.21 24.91 0.66
CA ASP A 13 14.01 23.70 0.49
C ASP A 13 14.59 23.12 1.79
N THR A 14 14.70 23.93 2.84
CA THR A 14 15.33 23.52 4.11
C THR A 14 14.31 23.25 5.21
N ILE A 15 13.26 24.07 5.30
CA ILE A 15 12.24 23.96 6.36
C ILE A 15 11.16 22.93 6.00
N LEU A 16 10.67 22.90 4.75
CA LEU A 16 9.65 21.93 4.36
C LEU A 16 10.23 20.51 4.29
N ALA A 17 11.46 20.39 3.79
CA ALA A 17 12.16 19.12 3.69
C ALA A 17 12.38 18.38 5.01
N ARG A 18 12.59 19.12 6.11
CA ARG A 18 12.83 18.55 7.44
C ARG A 18 11.54 18.17 8.17
N LEU A 19 10.42 18.80 7.82
CA LEU A 19 9.15 18.68 8.55
C LEU A 19 8.11 17.81 7.82
N TYR A 20 8.14 17.76 6.47
CA TYR A 20 7.07 17.14 5.66
C TYR A 20 7.55 16.00 4.75
N GLY A 21 8.85 15.69 4.75
CA GLY A 21 9.45 14.60 3.95
C GLY A 21 9.88 15.07 2.56
N ARG A 22 11.04 14.58 2.11
CA ARG A 22 11.50 14.70 0.71
C ARG A 22 11.27 13.37 -0.02
N ALA A 23 10.88 13.46 -1.28
CA ALA A 23 11.01 12.32 -2.19
C ALA A 23 12.50 11.93 -2.27
N TRP A 24 12.78 10.65 -2.11
CA TRP A 24 14.13 10.12 -2.23
C TRP A 24 14.40 9.75 -3.69
N SER A 25 15.65 9.93 -4.12
CA SER A 25 16.06 9.51 -5.45
C SER A 25 16.20 7.98 -5.52
N TRP A 26 16.15 7.44 -6.74
CA TRP A 26 16.33 6.01 -6.97
C TRP A 26 17.72 5.52 -6.56
N GLU A 27 18.75 6.34 -6.72
CA GLU A 27 20.12 6.03 -6.25
C GLU A 27 20.14 5.85 -4.73
N LYS A 28 19.40 6.70 -4.01
CA LYS A 28 19.28 6.58 -2.55
C LYS A 28 18.49 5.34 -2.13
N ALA A 29 17.45 4.98 -2.89
CA ALA A 29 16.69 3.75 -2.65
C ALA A 29 17.56 2.50 -2.86
N VAL A 30 18.37 2.46 -3.92
CA VAL A 30 19.31 1.35 -4.20
C VAL A 30 20.33 1.24 -3.06
N TRP A 31 20.95 2.36 -2.67
CA TRP A 31 21.85 2.39 -1.53
C TRP A 31 21.20 1.87 -0.24
N ALA A 32 19.93 2.24 0.01
CA ALA A 32 19.21 1.79 1.20
C ALA A 32 18.94 0.27 1.17
N ARG A 33 18.60 -0.28 0.00
CA ARG A 33 18.44 -1.72 -0.22
C ARG A 33 19.75 -2.47 0.03
N GLU A 34 20.85 -2.03 -0.57
CA GLU A 34 22.17 -2.65 -0.38
C GLU A 34 22.58 -2.64 1.10
N LYS A 35 22.40 -1.50 1.77
CA LYS A 35 22.73 -1.39 3.19
C LYS A 35 21.84 -2.27 4.05
N TRP A 36 20.55 -2.38 3.73
CA TRP A 36 19.63 -3.28 4.42
C TRP A 36 20.06 -4.73 4.26
N GLN A 37 20.41 -5.17 3.04
CA GLN A 37 20.87 -6.53 2.79
C GLN A 37 22.12 -6.86 3.64
N GLU A 38 23.06 -5.93 3.75
CA GLU A 38 24.25 -6.07 4.61
C GLU A 38 23.87 -6.26 6.08
N ILE A 39 23.05 -5.37 6.66
CA ILE A 39 22.76 -5.40 8.11
C ILE A 39 21.72 -6.46 8.51
N SER A 40 20.91 -6.92 7.58
CA SER A 40 19.82 -7.87 7.85
C SER A 40 20.19 -9.33 7.58
N GLY A 41 21.37 -9.59 7.00
CA GLY A 41 21.78 -10.91 6.56
C GLY A 41 21.06 -11.36 5.28
N GLY A 42 20.84 -10.43 4.34
CA GLY A 42 20.23 -10.71 3.04
C GLY A 42 18.71 -10.79 3.05
N LYS A 43 18.02 -10.15 4.00
CA LYS A 43 16.54 -10.13 3.99
C LYS A 43 16.01 -9.25 2.86
N PRO A 44 14.82 -9.58 2.32
CA PRO A 44 14.18 -8.77 1.27
C PRO A 44 13.98 -7.32 1.67
N PHE A 45 14.09 -6.41 0.69
CA PHE A 45 13.76 -4.99 0.83
C PHE A 45 12.57 -4.64 -0.04
N LEU A 46 11.52 -4.07 0.57
CA LEU A 46 10.33 -3.63 -0.13
C LEU A 46 10.26 -2.11 -0.16
N ILE A 47 10.06 -1.51 -1.35
CA ILE A 47 9.76 -0.09 -1.44
C ILE A 47 8.28 0.14 -1.15
N LYS A 48 7.98 0.91 -0.11
CA LYS A 48 6.62 1.27 0.26
C LYS A 48 6.28 2.67 -0.22
N GLY A 49 5.06 2.83 -0.73
CA GLY A 49 4.55 4.13 -1.18
C GLY A 49 4.29 4.21 -2.68
N ILE A 50 4.44 3.10 -3.40
CA ILE A 50 4.22 3.06 -4.86
C ILE A 50 2.73 3.25 -5.14
N GLN A 51 2.41 4.18 -6.06
CA GLN A 51 1.04 4.47 -6.52
C GLN A 51 0.95 4.53 -8.05
N ARG A 52 2.09 4.48 -8.76
CA ARG A 52 2.14 4.55 -10.22
C ARG A 52 2.86 3.34 -10.80
N VAL A 53 2.48 3.00 -12.03
CA VAL A 53 3.05 1.88 -12.80
C VAL A 53 4.52 2.11 -13.14
N ASP A 54 4.88 3.32 -13.57
CA ASP A 54 6.26 3.68 -13.94
C ASP A 54 7.24 3.52 -12.78
N ASP A 55 6.85 3.91 -11.57
CA ASP A 55 7.65 3.66 -10.36
C ASP A 55 7.76 2.16 -10.03
N ALA A 56 6.70 1.39 -10.26
CA ALA A 56 6.71 -0.06 -10.03
C ALA A 56 7.63 -0.80 -11.02
N GLU A 57 7.56 -0.42 -12.30
CA GLU A 57 8.46 -0.92 -13.35
C GLU A 57 9.91 -0.57 -13.02
N LYS A 58 10.16 0.67 -12.59
CA LYS A 58 11.50 1.12 -12.20
C LYS A 58 12.04 0.34 -11.01
N ALA A 59 11.22 0.04 -10.00
CA ALA A 59 11.60 -0.81 -8.88
C ALA A 59 11.95 -2.24 -9.33
N ALA A 60 11.18 -2.81 -10.25
CA ALA A 60 11.47 -4.12 -10.83
C ALA A 60 12.79 -4.11 -11.63
N ASP A 61 13.01 -3.10 -12.47
CA ASP A 61 14.25 -2.94 -13.26
C ASP A 61 15.51 -2.82 -12.39
N LEU A 62 15.38 -2.17 -11.22
CA LEU A 62 16.47 -2.00 -10.25
C LEU A 62 16.65 -3.22 -9.33
N GLY A 63 15.87 -4.29 -9.53
CA GLY A 63 16.01 -5.56 -8.83
C GLY A 63 15.56 -5.53 -7.37
N PHE A 64 14.64 -4.65 -6.99
CA PHE A 64 14.02 -4.70 -5.66
C PHE A 64 13.22 -5.99 -5.48
N GLU A 65 13.22 -6.54 -4.26
CA GLU A 65 12.52 -7.82 -4.00
C GLU A 65 11.00 -7.67 -3.98
N GLY A 66 10.51 -6.48 -3.65
CA GLY A 66 9.08 -6.22 -3.64
C GLY A 66 8.71 -4.74 -3.54
N ILE A 67 7.42 -4.48 -3.66
CA ILE A 67 6.82 -3.16 -3.47
C ILE A 67 5.58 -3.27 -2.58
N VAL A 68 5.28 -2.18 -1.87
CA VAL A 68 4.01 -1.98 -1.16
C VAL A 68 3.24 -0.87 -1.85
N VAL A 69 2.15 -1.25 -2.52
CA VAL A 69 1.19 -0.30 -3.10
C VAL A 69 0.45 0.38 -1.96
N SER A 70 0.75 1.67 -1.78
CA SER A 70 0.42 2.42 -0.56
C SER A 70 0.33 3.92 -0.84
N ASN A 71 -0.75 4.58 -0.43
CA ASN A 71 -0.80 6.04 -0.32
C ASN A 71 -0.66 6.54 1.13
N HIS A 72 -0.07 5.71 2.01
CA HIS A 72 0.02 5.94 3.46
C HIS A 72 -1.36 6.19 4.09
N ALA A 73 -2.36 5.48 3.58
CA ALA A 73 -3.75 5.55 3.98
C ALA A 73 -4.33 6.97 3.89
N GLY A 74 -4.00 7.68 2.81
CA GLY A 74 -4.48 9.02 2.47
C GLY A 74 -3.85 10.14 3.30
N ARG A 75 -2.61 9.96 3.80
CA ARG A 75 -1.97 10.92 4.72
C ARG A 75 -0.88 11.78 4.11
N GLN A 76 -0.52 11.53 2.85
CA GLN A 76 0.60 12.20 2.19
C GLN A 76 0.12 13.16 1.09
N VAL A 77 -0.33 12.61 -0.04
CA VAL A 77 -0.85 13.42 -1.16
C VAL A 77 -2.37 13.44 -1.09
N ASP A 78 -2.94 14.61 -0.84
CA ASP A 78 -4.40 14.81 -0.90
C ASP A 78 -4.90 14.76 -2.34
N GLY A 79 -6.08 14.19 -2.56
CA GLY A 79 -6.63 13.95 -3.89
C GLY A 79 -5.92 12.89 -4.74
N ALA A 80 -5.01 12.10 -4.14
CA ALA A 80 -4.40 10.96 -4.82
C ALA A 80 -5.42 9.86 -5.16
N ILE A 81 -5.06 9.02 -6.12
CA ILE A 81 -5.83 7.82 -6.48
C ILE A 81 -6.09 6.92 -5.26
N GLY A 82 -7.21 6.20 -5.28
CA GLY A 82 -7.45 5.10 -4.35
C GLY A 82 -6.35 4.05 -4.48
N SER A 83 -5.71 3.67 -3.37
CA SER A 83 -4.58 2.74 -3.39
C SER A 83 -4.94 1.39 -4.01
N LEU A 84 -6.19 0.93 -3.87
CA LEU A 84 -6.67 -0.33 -4.48
C LEU A 84 -6.78 -0.21 -6.01
N ASP A 85 -7.18 0.96 -6.52
CA ASP A 85 -7.22 1.23 -7.97
C ASP A 85 -5.80 1.30 -8.56
N ALA A 86 -4.83 1.80 -7.78
CA ALA A 86 -3.42 1.74 -8.15
C ALA A 86 -2.88 0.31 -8.16
N LEU A 87 -3.30 -0.54 -7.20
CA LEU A 87 -2.87 -1.94 -7.10
C LEU A 87 -3.22 -2.71 -8.37
N GLU A 88 -4.44 -2.57 -8.87
CA GLU A 88 -4.88 -3.26 -10.08
C GLU A 88 -3.96 -2.92 -11.28
N GLN A 89 -3.73 -1.63 -11.52
CA GLN A 89 -2.89 -1.17 -12.62
C GLN A 89 -1.43 -1.62 -12.49
N ILE A 90 -0.90 -1.61 -11.27
CA ILE A 90 0.49 -2.01 -10.99
C ILE A 90 0.67 -3.51 -11.16
N SER A 91 -0.21 -4.32 -10.55
CA SER A 91 -0.07 -5.78 -10.58
C SER A 91 -0.17 -6.34 -11.99
N ASP A 92 -1.07 -5.79 -12.82
CA ASP A 92 -1.23 -6.16 -14.23
C ASP A 92 0.05 -5.93 -15.07
N LYS A 93 0.99 -5.10 -14.58
CA LYS A 93 2.20 -4.71 -15.31
C LYS A 93 3.49 -5.32 -14.78
N VAL A 94 3.59 -5.56 -13.48
CA VAL A 94 4.84 -6.02 -12.85
C VAL A 94 4.69 -7.23 -11.94
N GLY A 95 3.48 -7.78 -11.76
CA GLY A 95 3.21 -8.86 -10.81
C GLY A 95 3.99 -10.16 -11.07
N ASP A 96 4.46 -10.37 -12.30
CA ASP A 96 5.32 -11.47 -12.72
C ASP A 96 6.83 -11.21 -12.51
N ARG A 97 7.21 -9.96 -12.21
CA ARG A 97 8.60 -9.50 -12.12
C ARG A 97 9.04 -9.12 -10.71
N ILE A 98 8.11 -8.73 -9.84
CA ILE A 98 8.38 -8.24 -8.48
C ILE A 98 7.26 -8.63 -7.52
N VAL A 99 7.57 -8.86 -6.24
CA VAL A 99 6.53 -9.16 -5.24
C VAL A 99 5.70 -7.91 -4.96
N VAL A 100 4.43 -7.92 -5.36
CA VAL A 100 3.48 -6.83 -5.09
C VAL A 100 2.75 -7.11 -3.78
N THR A 101 2.73 -6.14 -2.87
CA THR A 101 1.99 -6.19 -1.60
C THR A 101 1.17 -4.92 -1.42
N PHE A 102 0.21 -4.91 -0.50
CA PHE A 102 -0.79 -3.84 -0.44
C PHE A 102 -1.08 -3.32 0.97
N ASP A 103 -1.29 -2.02 1.12
CA ASP A 103 -1.89 -1.42 2.32
C ASP A 103 -2.88 -0.30 1.97
N SER A 104 -3.26 0.53 2.95
CA SER A 104 -4.05 1.76 2.72
C SER A 104 -5.54 1.54 2.45
N GLY A 105 -6.22 0.81 3.33
CA GLY A 105 -7.69 0.76 3.29
C GLY A 105 -8.32 -0.49 3.88
N VAL A 106 -7.56 -1.56 4.12
CA VAL A 106 -8.09 -2.84 4.62
C VAL A 106 -8.84 -2.67 5.93
N ARG A 107 -10.14 -3.01 5.94
CA ARG A 107 -11.01 -2.99 7.13
C ARG A 107 -11.72 -4.31 7.37
N GLY A 108 -11.90 -5.14 6.35
CA GLY A 108 -12.54 -6.45 6.48
C GLY A 108 -12.08 -7.46 5.43
N ALA A 109 -12.65 -8.65 5.49
CA ALA A 109 -12.33 -9.77 4.60
C ALA A 109 -12.49 -9.44 3.12
N ALA A 110 -13.54 -8.71 2.75
CA ALA A 110 -13.79 -8.34 1.36
C ALA A 110 -12.65 -7.47 0.78
N ASP A 111 -12.04 -6.60 1.60
CA ASP A 111 -10.90 -5.79 1.17
C ASP A 111 -9.65 -6.66 0.96
N ILE A 112 -9.44 -7.63 1.85
CA ILE A 112 -8.34 -8.60 1.74
C ILE A 112 -8.50 -9.39 0.45
N VAL A 113 -9.65 -10.03 0.25
CA VAL A 113 -9.91 -10.87 -0.93
C VAL A 113 -9.79 -10.08 -2.23
N LYS A 114 -10.31 -8.85 -2.27
CA LYS A 114 -10.13 -7.97 -3.45
C LYS A 114 -8.66 -7.68 -3.73
N ALA A 115 -7.88 -7.30 -2.71
CA ALA A 115 -6.47 -6.99 -2.90
C ALA A 115 -5.67 -8.24 -3.36
N LEU A 116 -5.95 -9.40 -2.77
CA LEU A 116 -5.33 -10.66 -3.19
C LEU A 116 -5.73 -11.05 -4.61
N ALA A 117 -7.02 -10.91 -4.96
CA ALA A 117 -7.52 -11.19 -6.31
C ALA A 117 -6.92 -10.26 -7.38
N LEU A 118 -6.58 -9.03 -6.99
CA LEU A 118 -5.86 -8.05 -7.81
C LEU A 118 -4.34 -8.28 -7.83
N GLY A 119 -3.85 -9.38 -7.26
CA GLY A 119 -2.45 -9.80 -7.38
C GLY A 119 -1.52 -9.29 -6.27
N ALA A 120 -2.04 -8.78 -5.15
CA ALA A 120 -1.22 -8.60 -3.95
C ALA A 120 -0.87 -9.97 -3.35
N LYS A 121 0.38 -10.17 -2.93
CA LYS A 121 0.82 -11.39 -2.25
C LYS A 121 0.28 -11.49 -0.82
N PHE A 122 0.18 -10.35 -0.14
CA PHE A 122 -0.46 -10.19 1.16
C PHE A 122 -0.78 -8.71 1.40
N VAL A 123 -1.56 -8.44 2.45
CA VAL A 123 -1.94 -7.08 2.84
C VAL A 123 -1.37 -6.70 4.20
N PHE A 124 -1.12 -5.41 4.41
CA PHE A 124 -0.77 -4.84 5.72
C PHE A 124 -1.98 -4.18 6.37
N VAL A 125 -2.10 -4.35 7.68
CA VAL A 125 -3.14 -3.73 8.50
C VAL A 125 -2.53 -2.61 9.35
N GLY A 126 -3.13 -1.42 9.29
CA GLY A 126 -2.69 -0.23 10.03
C GLY A 126 -3.68 0.17 11.13
N ARG A 127 -4.58 1.11 10.82
CA ARG A 127 -5.48 1.75 11.82
C ARG A 127 -6.25 0.76 12.70
N LEU A 128 -6.71 -0.36 12.16
CA LEU A 128 -7.51 -1.33 12.90
C LEU A 128 -6.83 -1.81 14.20
N TRP A 129 -5.58 -2.25 14.14
CA TRP A 129 -4.90 -2.73 15.34
C TRP A 129 -4.55 -1.58 16.29
N ILE A 130 -4.31 -0.36 15.78
CA ILE A 130 -4.10 0.84 16.60
C ILE A 130 -5.36 1.18 17.40
N TRP A 131 -6.55 1.08 16.79
CA TRP A 131 -7.81 1.27 17.51
C TRP A 131 -8.00 0.24 18.61
N GLY A 132 -7.74 -1.04 18.31
CA GLY A 132 -7.70 -2.09 19.34
C GLY A 132 -6.74 -1.77 20.48
N LEU A 133 -5.52 -1.34 20.15
CA LEU A 133 -4.50 -0.93 21.11
C LEU A 133 -4.99 0.19 22.02
N SER A 134 -5.64 1.21 21.47
CA SER A 134 -6.14 2.35 22.26
C SER A 134 -7.26 2.00 23.24
N ILE A 135 -8.05 0.95 22.95
CA ILE A 135 -9.20 0.56 23.75
C ILE A 135 -8.80 -0.42 24.86
N MET A 136 -8.01 -1.44 24.53
CA MET A 136 -7.68 -2.50 25.50
C MET A 136 -6.25 -3.04 25.33
N GLY A 137 -5.32 -2.16 24.96
CA GLY A 137 -3.91 -2.51 24.84
C GLY A 137 -3.68 -3.71 23.91
N GLU A 138 -2.76 -4.58 24.31
CA GLU A 138 -2.45 -5.81 23.59
C GLU A 138 -3.68 -6.71 23.36
N HIS A 139 -4.61 -6.78 24.33
CA HIS A 139 -5.81 -7.60 24.20
C HIS A 139 -6.70 -7.08 23.06
N GLY A 140 -6.86 -5.76 22.96
CA GLY A 140 -7.63 -5.14 21.87
C GLY A 140 -6.98 -5.36 20.51
N VAL A 141 -5.64 -5.31 20.41
CA VAL A 141 -4.90 -5.68 19.19
C VAL A 141 -5.22 -7.11 18.79
N ARG A 142 -5.08 -8.07 19.72
CA ARG A 142 -5.35 -9.49 19.47
C ARG A 142 -6.80 -9.73 19.06
N HIS A 143 -7.75 -9.07 19.72
CA HIS A 143 -9.16 -9.17 19.38
C HIS A 143 -9.44 -8.72 17.94
N VAL A 144 -8.96 -7.54 17.55
CA VAL A 144 -9.18 -7.00 16.20
C VAL A 144 -8.54 -7.89 15.12
N LEU A 145 -7.32 -8.36 15.33
CA LEU A 145 -6.64 -9.23 14.35
C LEU A 145 -7.31 -10.61 14.25
N LYS A 146 -7.76 -11.21 15.37
CA LYS A 146 -8.54 -12.45 15.34
C LYS A 146 -9.89 -12.26 14.67
N GLY A 147 -10.56 -11.14 14.91
CA GLY A 147 -11.82 -10.81 14.25
C GLY A 147 -11.66 -10.72 12.73
N LEU A 148 -10.59 -10.07 12.25
CA LEU A 148 -10.29 -9.98 10.82
C LEU A 148 -9.99 -11.36 10.19
N LEU A 149 -9.30 -12.24 10.91
CA LEU A 149 -9.05 -13.62 10.47
C LEU A 149 -10.35 -14.45 10.42
N ALA A 150 -11.23 -14.29 11.42
CA ALA A 150 -12.53 -14.97 11.44
C ALA A 150 -13.45 -14.47 10.32
N ASP A 151 -13.47 -13.17 10.04
CA ASP A 151 -14.20 -12.59 8.91
C ASP A 151 -13.69 -13.17 7.57
N LEU A 152 -12.36 -13.29 7.41
CA LEU A 152 -11.77 -13.89 6.21
C LEU A 152 -12.15 -15.36 6.05
N ASP A 153 -12.11 -16.13 7.13
CA ASP A 153 -12.52 -17.54 7.16
C ASP A 153 -14.00 -17.68 6.75
N ILE A 154 -14.89 -16.87 7.33
CA ILE A 154 -16.33 -16.86 6.98
C ILE A 154 -16.51 -16.53 5.50
N LEU A 155 -15.86 -15.48 5.00
CA LEU A 155 -15.98 -15.08 3.59
C LEU A 155 -15.51 -16.20 2.67
N MET A 156 -14.34 -16.79 2.92
CA MET A 156 -13.81 -17.88 2.09
C MET A 156 -14.77 -19.08 2.05
N ASN A 157 -15.31 -19.49 3.20
CA ASN A 157 -16.29 -20.57 3.28
C ASN A 157 -17.57 -20.25 2.49
N VAL A 158 -18.14 -19.05 2.66
CA VAL A 158 -19.37 -18.65 1.96
C VAL A 158 -19.16 -18.46 0.45
N ALA A 159 -17.96 -18.07 0.04
CA ALA A 159 -17.57 -17.93 -1.37
C ALA A 159 -17.11 -19.24 -2.03
N GLY A 160 -17.04 -20.35 -1.27
CA GLY A 160 -16.58 -21.65 -1.79
C GLY A 160 -15.08 -21.72 -2.08
N LEU A 161 -14.27 -20.93 -1.36
CA LEU A 161 -12.81 -20.89 -1.48
C LEU A 161 -12.19 -21.76 -0.40
N ASN A 162 -11.42 -22.78 -0.79
CA ASN A 162 -10.85 -23.74 0.16
C ASN A 162 -9.46 -23.31 0.65
N LYS A 163 -8.74 -22.53 -0.15
CA LYS A 163 -7.41 -22.04 0.15
C LYS A 163 -7.19 -20.65 -0.44
N VAL A 164 -6.20 -19.93 0.08
CA VAL A 164 -5.90 -18.55 -0.34
C VAL A 164 -5.55 -18.49 -1.83
N GLU A 165 -4.93 -19.54 -2.36
CA GLU A 165 -4.56 -19.66 -3.78
C GLU A 165 -5.77 -19.75 -4.72
N ASP A 166 -6.97 -20.05 -4.20
CA ASP A 166 -8.20 -20.00 -5.00
C ASP A 166 -8.62 -18.55 -5.29
N ILE A 167 -8.11 -17.58 -4.52
CA ILE A 167 -8.40 -16.16 -4.69
C ILE A 167 -7.68 -15.63 -5.93
N ASN A 168 -8.44 -15.29 -6.97
CA ASN A 168 -7.91 -14.78 -8.23
C ASN A 168 -8.86 -13.76 -8.87
N LYS A 169 -8.40 -13.11 -9.94
CA LYS A 169 -9.10 -12.00 -10.60
C LYS A 169 -10.51 -12.37 -11.13
N SER A 170 -10.82 -13.66 -11.35
CA SER A 170 -12.17 -14.08 -11.75
C SER A 170 -13.25 -13.88 -10.68
N LEU A 171 -12.85 -13.66 -9.41
CA LEU A 171 -13.78 -13.46 -8.30
C LEU A 171 -14.34 -12.03 -8.22
N ILE A 172 -13.76 -11.10 -8.97
CA ILE A 172 -14.08 -9.68 -8.88
C ILE A 172 -14.36 -9.11 -10.26
N GLN A 173 -15.16 -8.04 -10.28
CA GLN A 173 -15.36 -7.22 -11.47
C GLN A 173 -14.94 -5.80 -11.15
N SER A 174 -13.90 -5.33 -11.83
CA SER A 174 -13.46 -3.94 -11.76
C SER A 174 -14.31 -3.10 -12.69
N GLN A 175 -14.91 -2.05 -12.15
CA GLN A 175 -15.64 -1.05 -12.94
C GLN A 175 -14.67 0.06 -13.35
N PRO A 176 -14.92 0.78 -14.46
CA PRO A 176 -14.12 1.94 -14.82
C PRO A 176 -14.06 2.93 -13.64
N ILE A 177 -12.88 3.50 -13.40
CA ILE A 177 -12.71 4.55 -12.37
C ILE A 177 -13.67 5.69 -12.70
N SER A 178 -14.74 5.79 -11.93
CA SER A 178 -15.84 6.72 -12.17
C SER A 178 -16.13 7.47 -10.88
N TYR A 179 -15.44 8.61 -10.69
CA TYR A 179 -15.82 9.62 -9.72
C TYR A 179 -16.98 10.46 -10.25
N LYS A 180 -18.05 9.83 -10.74
CA LYS A 180 -19.30 10.57 -10.99
C LYS A 180 -19.79 11.02 -9.63
N SER A 181 -19.71 12.33 -9.39
CA SER A 181 -20.33 12.96 -8.23
C SER A 181 -21.80 12.58 -8.24
N ARG A 182 -22.21 11.67 -7.34
CA ARG A 182 -23.62 11.62 -6.94
C ARG A 182 -23.81 12.79 -5.98
N LEU A 183 -23.95 13.98 -6.57
CA LEU A 183 -24.64 15.09 -5.94
C LEU A 183 -26.05 15.10 -6.50
#